data_AF-A0A7C5U138-F1
#
_entry.id   AF-A0A7C5U138-F1
#
_cell.length_a   1.000
_cell.length_b   1.000
_cell.length_c   1.000
_cell.angle_alpha   90.00
_cell.angle_beta   90.00
_cell.angle_gamma   90.00
#
_symmetry.space_group_name_H-M   'P 1'
#
loop_
_entity.id
_entity.type
_entity.pdbx_description
1 polymer ?
#
loop_
_entity_poly.entity_id
_entity_poly.type
_entity_poly.pdbx_seq_one_letter_code
_entity_poly.pdbx_strand_id
1 'polypeptide(L)'
;MSEEESLRGKIDSSVIEKYMNMRDTKPMRRGNFLGVERDKFYVAVSEEEVYELSPLAYYVWSLCDGEHSVRDIALDISNNANVPYHEVVEPLLIVLEQMQKAGLVEF
;
A
#
# COMPACT_ATOMS: atom_id res chain seq x y z
N MET A 1 -2.02 6.46 24.67
CA MET A 1 -1.36 7.24 23.62
C MET A 1 -2.08 6.92 22.32
N SER A 2 -2.59 7.92 21.63
CA SER A 2 -3.26 7.73 20.34
C SER A 2 -2.25 7.35 19.26
N GLU A 3 -2.72 6.73 18.18
CA GLU A 3 -1.88 6.41 17.02
C GLU A 3 -1.24 7.68 16.43
N GLU A 4 -2.00 8.77 16.38
CA GLU A 4 -1.51 10.08 15.91
C GLU A 4 -0.36 10.59 16.77
N GLU A 5 -0.50 10.53 18.11
CA GLU A 5 0.56 10.89 19.05
C GLU A 5 1.82 10.03 18.85
N SER A 6 1.66 8.76 18.45
CA SER A 6 2.79 7.86 18.23
C SER A 6 3.60 8.17 16.96
N LEU A 7 2.97 8.85 15.99
CA LEU A 7 3.56 9.28 14.71
C LEU A 7 4.10 10.72 14.77
N ARG A 8 3.52 11.58 15.62
CA ARG A 8 3.95 12.97 15.81
C ARG A 8 5.45 13.05 16.12
N GLY A 9 6.13 13.95 15.40
CA GLY A 9 7.58 14.17 15.53
C GLY A 9 8.45 13.09 14.89
N LYS A 10 7.86 12.04 14.29
CA LYS A 10 8.59 11.00 13.54
C LYS A 10 8.42 11.11 12.03
N ILE A 11 7.25 11.57 11.57
CA ILE A 11 6.96 11.85 10.17
C ILE A 11 6.27 13.22 10.02
N ASP A 12 6.22 13.73 8.79
CA ASP A 12 5.66 15.05 8.48
C ASP A 12 4.16 15.16 8.84
N SER A 13 3.72 16.34 9.30
CA SER A 13 2.35 16.54 9.75
C SER A 13 1.31 16.35 8.63
N SER A 14 1.66 16.71 7.39
CA SER A 14 0.78 16.50 6.23
C SER A 14 0.61 15.02 5.89
N VAL A 15 1.65 14.21 6.11
CA VAL A 15 1.59 12.75 5.96
C VAL A 15 0.70 12.16 7.05
N ILE A 16 0.81 12.62 8.30
CA ILE A 16 -0.06 12.18 9.39
C ILE A 16 -1.52 12.50 9.07
N GLU A 17 -1.83 13.71 8.61
CA GLU A 17 -3.18 14.10 8.22
C GLU A 17 -3.73 13.21 7.11
N LYS A 18 -2.96 13.00 6.03
CA LYS A 18 -3.33 12.10 4.93
C LYS A 18 -3.57 10.67 5.44
N TYR A 19 -2.68 10.17 6.28
CA TYR A 19 -2.80 8.83 6.87
C TYR A 19 -4.08 8.72 7.70
N MET A 20 -4.34 9.66 8.61
CA MET A 20 -5.54 9.63 9.46
C MET A 20 -6.84 9.65 8.67
N ASN A 21 -6.88 10.34 7.53
CA ASN A 21 -8.03 10.38 6.64
C ASN A 21 -8.24 9.07 5.87
N MET A 22 -7.19 8.28 5.66
CA MET A 22 -7.24 7.05 4.85
C MET A 22 -7.13 5.76 5.67
N ARG A 23 -6.70 5.82 6.94
CA ARG A 23 -6.25 4.63 7.68
C ARG A 23 -7.29 3.52 7.79
N ASP A 24 -8.57 3.89 7.82
CA ASP A 24 -9.70 2.96 7.98
C ASP A 24 -10.37 2.62 6.63
N THR A 25 -9.87 3.15 5.50
CA THR A 25 -10.33 2.75 4.16
C THR A 25 -9.74 1.39 3.79
N LYS A 26 -10.49 0.63 2.99
CA LYS A 26 -10.15 -0.73 2.58
C LYS A 26 -9.90 -0.78 1.08
N PRO A 27 -8.65 -0.63 0.61
CA PRO A 27 -8.36 -0.63 -0.81
C PRO A 27 -8.68 -1.99 -1.45
N MET A 28 -9.23 -1.94 -2.65
CA MET A 28 -9.52 -3.12 -3.48
C MET A 28 -8.60 -3.14 -4.69
N ARG A 29 -7.89 -4.25 -4.89
CA ARG A 29 -7.01 -4.44 -6.03
C ARG A 29 -7.81 -4.64 -7.32
N ARG A 30 -7.22 -4.15 -8.41
CA ARG A 30 -7.70 -4.25 -9.78
C ARG A 30 -6.63 -4.87 -10.65
N GLY A 31 -7.08 -5.50 -11.73
CA GLY A 31 -6.24 -6.21 -12.68
C GLY A 31 -6.03 -7.67 -12.33
N ASN A 32 -5.51 -8.42 -13.31
CA ASN A 32 -5.27 -9.85 -13.25
C ASN A 32 -3.78 -10.12 -13.14
N PHE A 33 -3.39 -10.94 -12.15
CA PHE A 33 -2.02 -11.41 -12.05
C PHE A 33 -1.69 -12.34 -13.24
N LEU A 34 -0.61 -12.04 -13.95
CA LEU A 34 -0.18 -12.78 -15.14
C LEU A 34 0.97 -13.75 -14.86
N GLY A 35 1.81 -13.46 -13.87
CA GLY A 35 2.96 -14.31 -13.54
C GLY A 35 4.13 -13.55 -12.94
N VAL A 36 5.21 -14.29 -12.70
CA VAL A 36 6.49 -13.78 -12.18
C VAL A 36 7.61 -14.08 -13.17
N GLU A 37 8.46 -13.11 -13.46
CA GLU A 37 9.72 -13.30 -14.19
C GLU A 37 10.84 -12.51 -13.50
N ARG A 38 11.96 -13.17 -13.16
CA ARG A 38 13.14 -12.53 -12.52
C ARG A 38 12.78 -11.63 -11.34
N ASP A 39 11.97 -12.16 -10.42
CA ASP A 39 11.48 -11.47 -9.21
C ASP A 39 10.61 -10.23 -9.47
N LYS A 40 10.09 -10.07 -10.69
CA LYS A 40 9.13 -9.04 -11.07
C LYS A 40 7.77 -9.67 -11.28
N PHE A 41 6.72 -8.99 -10.81
CA PHE A 41 5.35 -9.47 -10.85
C PHE A 41 4.57 -8.69 -11.90
N TYR A 42 3.82 -9.38 -12.75
CA TYR A 42 3.08 -8.74 -13.84
C TYR A 42 1.58 -8.76 -13.56
N VAL A 43 0.94 -7.59 -13.65
CA VAL A 43 -0.50 -7.41 -13.46
C VAL A 43 -1.09 -6.66 -14.65
N ALA A 44 -2.12 -7.24 -15.28
CA ALA A 44 -2.84 -6.64 -16.39
C ALA A 44 -4.12 -5.95 -15.91
N VAL A 45 -4.26 -4.65 -16.14
CA VAL A 45 -5.51 -3.91 -15.91
C VAL A 45 -6.46 -4.09 -17.10
N SER A 46 -5.90 -4.23 -18.31
CA SER A 46 -6.60 -4.53 -19.56
C SER A 46 -5.71 -5.38 -20.48
N GLU A 47 -6.19 -5.72 -21.69
CA GLU A 47 -5.37 -6.41 -22.69
C GLU A 47 -4.18 -5.56 -23.19
N GLU A 48 -4.29 -4.23 -23.10
CA GLU A 48 -3.28 -3.29 -23.60
C GLU A 48 -2.40 -2.71 -22.46
N GLU A 49 -2.82 -2.84 -21.20
CA GLU A 49 -2.14 -2.23 -20.06
C GLU A 49 -1.68 -3.29 -19.06
N VAL A 50 -0.36 -3.53 -19.07
CA VAL A 50 0.33 -4.43 -18.15
C VAL A 50 1.37 -3.65 -17.35
N TYR A 51 1.30 -3.79 -16.04
CA TYR A 51 2.25 -3.20 -15.10
C TYR A 51 3.23 -4.25 -14.57
N GLU A 52 4.49 -3.83 -14.49
CA GLU A 52 5.52 -4.55 -13.75
C GLU A 52 5.56 -3.99 -12.31
N LEU A 53 5.40 -4.88 -11.34
CA LEU A 53 5.48 -4.55 -9.92
C LEU A 53 6.75 -5.13 -9.32
N SER A 54 7.43 -4.33 -8.50
CA SER A 54 8.46 -4.82 -7.60
C SER A 54 7.84 -5.75 -6.54
N PRO A 55 8.64 -6.60 -5.86
CA PRO A 55 8.13 -7.48 -4.81
C PRO A 55 7.30 -6.76 -3.73
N LEU A 56 7.77 -5.59 -3.27
CA LEU A 56 7.05 -4.80 -2.26
C LEU A 56 5.74 -4.22 -2.80
N ALA A 57 5.73 -3.73 -4.05
CA ALA A 57 4.51 -3.24 -4.67
C ALA A 57 3.50 -4.38 -4.88
N TYR A 58 3.95 -5.54 -5.36
CA TYR A 58 3.08 -6.70 -5.46
C TYR A 58 2.52 -7.14 -4.10
N TYR A 59 3.35 -7.11 -3.05
CA TYR A 59 2.91 -7.44 -1.70
C TYR A 59 1.77 -6.51 -1.23
N VAL A 60 1.96 -5.20 -1.34
CA VAL A 60 0.90 -4.21 -1.02
C VAL A 60 -0.35 -4.45 -1.86
N TRP A 61 -0.22 -4.61 -3.18
CA TRP A 61 -1.35 -4.88 -4.08
C TRP A 61 -2.09 -6.18 -3.69
N SER A 62 -1.37 -7.21 -3.25
CA SER A 62 -1.97 -8.47 -2.80
C SER A 62 -2.77 -8.34 -1.51
N LEU A 63 -2.44 -7.36 -0.65
CA LEU A 63 -3.18 -7.07 0.58
C LEU A 63 -4.36 -6.11 0.36
N CYS A 64 -4.43 -5.42 -0.78
CA CYS A 64 -5.59 -4.63 -1.18
C CYS A 64 -6.75 -5.54 -1.60
N ASP A 65 -7.45 -6.17 -0.66
CA ASP A 65 -8.50 -7.16 -0.92
C ASP A 65 -9.91 -6.66 -0.56
N GLY A 66 -10.05 -5.38 -0.23
CA GLY A 66 -11.31 -4.80 0.25
C GLY A 66 -11.67 -5.21 1.68
N GLU A 67 -10.83 -5.98 2.37
CA GLU A 67 -11.03 -6.41 3.76
C GLU A 67 -10.02 -5.77 4.70
N HIS A 68 -8.73 -5.75 4.33
CA HIS A 68 -7.66 -5.11 5.09
C HIS A 68 -7.70 -3.59 4.89
N SER A 69 -7.71 -2.85 6.01
CA SER A 69 -7.60 -1.40 5.97
C SER A 69 -6.16 -0.95 5.71
N VAL A 70 -5.96 0.31 5.31
CA VAL A 70 -4.61 0.89 5.15
C VAL A 70 -3.78 0.73 6.45
N ARG A 71 -4.41 0.86 7.62
CA ARG A 71 -3.76 0.58 8.92
C ARG A 71 -3.32 -0.88 9.04
N ASP A 72 -4.19 -1.83 8.67
CA ASP A 72 -3.88 -3.26 8.78
C ASP A 72 -2.71 -3.62 7.85
N ILE A 73 -2.69 -3.07 6.64
CA ILE A 73 -1.59 -3.23 5.67
C ILE A 73 -0.28 -2.65 6.24
N ALA A 74 -0.31 -1.45 6.83
CA ALA A 74 0.88 -0.85 7.44
C ALA A 74 1.42 -1.67 8.63
N LEU A 75 0.52 -2.19 9.47
CA LEU A 75 0.89 -3.06 10.59
C LEU A 75 1.48 -4.39 10.11
N ASP A 76 0.86 -5.00 9.10
CA ASP A 76 1.35 -6.24 8.52
C ASP A 76 2.77 -6.10 7.94
N ILE A 77 3.01 -5.05 7.14
CA ILE A 77 4.34 -4.75 6.60
C ILE A 77 5.34 -4.48 7.73
N SER A 78 4.97 -3.68 8.73
CA SER A 78 5.82 -3.37 9.88
C SER A 78 6.26 -4.64 10.62
N ASN A 79 5.33 -5.55 10.89
CA ASN A 79 5.60 -6.79 11.60
C ASN A 79 6.42 -7.78 10.76
N ASN A 80 6.06 -7.99 9.50
CA ASN A 80 6.71 -8.99 8.65
C ASN A 80 8.11 -8.55 8.21
N ALA A 81 8.34 -7.25 8.00
CA ALA A 81 9.66 -6.72 7.66
C ALA A 81 10.51 -6.35 8.89
N ASN A 82 9.94 -6.41 10.10
CA ASN A 82 10.56 -5.91 11.34
C ASN A 82 11.05 -4.45 11.20
N VAL A 83 10.22 -3.62 10.59
CA VAL A 83 10.48 -2.18 10.37
C VAL A 83 9.55 -1.37 11.26
N PRO A 84 10.02 -0.29 11.92
CA PRO A 84 9.15 0.53 12.76
C PRO A 84 7.93 1.06 12.01
N TYR A 85 6.75 0.95 12.61
CA TYR A 85 5.48 1.34 12.00
C TYR A 85 5.49 2.72 11.33
N HIS A 86 6.06 3.72 11.99
CA HIS A 86 6.15 5.08 11.47
C HIS A 86 6.99 5.22 10.19
N GLU A 87 7.95 4.32 9.95
CA GLU A 87 8.75 4.29 8.72
C GLU A 87 8.00 3.62 7.56
N VAL A 88 6.91 2.88 7.84
CA VAL A 88 6.09 2.20 6.82
C VAL A 88 4.99 3.11 6.27
N VAL A 89 4.43 4.00 7.12
CA VAL A 89 3.24 4.79 6.80
C VAL A 89 3.42 5.62 5.51
N GLU A 90 4.49 6.41 5.41
CA GLU A 90 4.68 7.28 4.26
C GLU A 90 4.94 6.49 2.95
N PRO A 91 5.88 5.51 2.91
CA PRO A 91 6.06 4.67 1.74
C PRO A 91 4.78 3.96 1.29
N LEU A 92 3.98 3.43 2.22
CA LEU A 92 2.72 2.76 1.90
C LEU A 92 1.74 3.71 1.20
N LEU A 93 1.55 4.93 1.74
CA LEU A 93 0.67 5.92 1.14
C LEU A 93 1.11 6.32 -0.27
N ILE A 94 2.42 6.43 -0.50
CA ILE A 94 2.97 6.73 -1.82
C ILE A 94 2.67 5.57 -2.78
N VAL A 95 2.92 4.32 -2.38
CA VAL A 95 2.66 3.13 -3.21
C VAL A 95 1.18 3.04 -3.58
N LEU A 96 0.28 3.20 -2.60
CA LEU A 96 -1.16 3.15 -2.82
C LEU A 96 -1.63 4.26 -3.78
N GLU A 97 -1.08 5.47 -3.67
CA GLU A 97 -1.41 6.56 -4.59
C GLU A 97 -0.93 6.27 -6.02
N GLN A 98 0.27 5.70 -6.19
CA GLN A 98 0.76 5.32 -7.51
C GLN A 98 -0.09 4.19 -8.12
N MET A 99 -0.49 3.20 -7.31
CA MET A 99 -1.37 2.12 -7.76
C MET A 99 -2.75 2.63 -8.15
N GLN A 100 -3.31 3.58 -7.39
CA GLN A 100 -4.58 4.20 -7.73
C GLN A 100 -4.48 4.95 -9.08
N LYS A 101 -3.41 5.73 -9.28
CA LYS A 101 -3.16 6.43 -10.57
C LYS A 101 -2.99 5.46 -11.74
N ALA A 102 -2.40 4.29 -11.48
CA ALA A 102 -2.24 3.21 -12.45
C ALA A 102 -3.50 2.35 -12.67
N GLY A 103 -4.60 2.62 -11.96
CA GLY A 103 -5.83 1.81 -12.04
C GLY A 103 -5.68 0.40 -11.45
N LEU A 104 -4.64 0.15 -10.65
CA LEU A 104 -4.36 -1.13 -9.99
C LEU A 104 -5.04 -1.25 -8.62
N VAL A 105 -5.50 -0.15 -8.03
CA VAL A 105 -6.22 -0.11 -6.74
C VAL A 105 -7.35 0.91 -6.81
N GLU A 106 -8.48 0.58 -6.21
CA GLU A 106 -9.60 1.50 -5.95
C GLU A 106 -9.89 1.59 -4.43
N PHE A 107 -10.52 2.69 -4.01
CA PHE A 107 -10.88 2.98 -2.62
C PHE A 107 -12.40 3.20 -2.50
#